data_AF-A0A3D1S9H9-F1
#
_entry.id   AF-A0A3D1S9H9-F1
#
_cell.length_a   1.000
_cell.length_b   1.000
_cell.length_c   1.000
_cell.angle_alpha   90.00
_cell.angle_beta   90.00
_cell.angle_gamma   90.00
#
_symmetry.space_group_name_H-M   'P 1'
#
loop_
_entity.id
_entity.type
_entity.pdbx_description
1 polymer ?
#
loop_
_entity_poly.entity_id
_entity_poly.type
_entity_poly.pdbx_seq_one_letter_code
_entity_poly.pdbx_strand_id
1 'polypeptide(L)'
;MKTNKLALSIFAATAMAASASALATDMYIDLGSNVYDDTVILPNSTQITGAAFDADTTTSIFTEFGFSQLLATSVYDATMGPIGLGTTFYDTNKTSDFVALGINPTISGTALDTITPVTLSQPLPGQVDVDNLSPLTDSDDVEGFGNTWQLTTEYFLNGVISASGPMYTSGSFTITFESLISASTFVALEASLTGSNIAGPNLDLFFEITSAADNFLYVKAPGSGFVDVFDMLASGGTPTIRLDTNVNPPLPQDYQLLALTDANGDVAVRQTTLDGTFVVNVPEPSSIAIFGAGLLALAGLRRKAK
;
A
#
# COMPACT_ATOMS: atom_id res chain seq x y z
N MET A 1 56.63 -13.39 21.95
CA MET A 1 56.06 -13.91 20.68
C MET A 1 54.98 -14.93 21.07
N LYS A 2 53.73 -14.92 20.62
CA LYS A 2 52.99 -14.13 19.61
C LYS A 2 51.48 -14.30 19.93
N THR A 3 50.78 -13.17 20.03
CA THR A 3 49.41 -12.86 19.57
C THR A 3 48.20 -13.80 19.83
N ASN A 4 47.28 -13.27 20.65
CA ASN A 4 45.82 -13.16 20.49
C ASN A 4 45.15 -13.87 19.31
N LYS A 5 44.02 -14.54 19.58
CA LYS A 5 42.73 -14.27 18.91
C LYS A 5 41.55 -14.53 19.87
N LEU A 6 40.92 -13.43 20.31
CA LEU A 6 39.51 -13.41 20.68
C LEU A 6 38.69 -13.91 19.49
N ALA A 7 37.74 -14.82 19.72
CA ALA A 7 36.61 -15.02 18.83
C ALA A 7 35.34 -14.69 19.65
N LEU A 8 34.99 -13.41 19.64
CA LEU A 8 33.71 -12.92 20.12
C LEU A 8 32.72 -13.12 18.97
N SER A 9 32.02 -14.26 18.94
CA SER A 9 30.89 -14.44 18.04
C SER A 9 29.69 -13.69 18.63
N ILE A 10 29.59 -12.39 18.30
CA ILE A 10 28.33 -11.67 18.41
C ILE A 10 27.45 -12.24 17.30
N PHE A 11 26.63 -13.24 17.64
CA PHE A 11 25.39 -13.42 16.89
C PHE A 11 24.55 -12.21 17.23
N ALA A 12 24.49 -11.26 16.31
CA ALA A 12 23.44 -10.27 16.27
C ALA A 12 22.15 -11.06 16.08
N ALA A 13 21.49 -11.38 17.20
CA ALA A 13 20.06 -11.64 17.18
C ALA A 13 19.43 -10.31 16.79
N THR A 14 19.29 -10.06 15.48
CA THR A 14 18.22 -9.22 14.99
C THR A 14 16.96 -9.84 15.55
N ALA A 15 16.49 -9.26 16.65
CA ALA A 15 15.15 -9.51 17.12
C ALA A 15 14.25 -9.14 15.95
N MET A 16 13.77 -10.16 15.24
CA MET A 16 12.50 -10.03 14.54
C MET A 16 11.52 -9.67 15.66
N ALA A 17 11.24 -8.39 15.81
CA ALA A 17 10.00 -7.98 16.42
C ALA A 17 8.95 -8.60 15.52
N ALA A 18 8.43 -9.75 15.95
CA ALA A 18 7.20 -10.28 15.41
C ALA A 18 6.17 -9.17 15.65
N SER A 19 5.87 -8.42 14.60
CA SER A 19 4.74 -7.51 14.57
C SER A 19 3.53 -8.36 14.94
N ALA A 20 2.98 -8.12 16.13
CA ALA A 20 1.71 -8.70 16.50
C ALA A 20 0.72 -8.41 15.37
N SER A 21 -0.10 -9.41 15.03
CA SER A 21 -1.22 -9.22 14.11
C SER A 21 -2.04 -8.02 14.58
N ALA A 22 -1.90 -6.91 13.86
CA ALA A 22 -2.65 -5.71 14.13
C ALA A 22 -4.09 -5.90 13.67
N LEU A 23 -5.03 -5.59 14.56
CA LEU A 23 -6.44 -5.46 14.19
C LEU A 23 -6.59 -4.18 13.38
N ALA A 24 -7.45 -4.20 12.36
CA ALA A 24 -7.83 -3.00 11.64
C ALA A 24 -8.36 -1.95 12.62
N THR A 25 -7.82 -0.73 12.53
CA THR A 25 -8.25 0.35 13.42
C THR A 25 -9.37 1.17 12.78
N ASP A 26 -10.25 1.73 13.60
CA ASP A 26 -11.27 2.67 13.15
C ASP A 26 -10.59 3.92 12.57
N MET A 27 -11.07 4.41 11.44
CA MET A 27 -10.56 5.56 10.71
C MET A 27 -11.69 6.44 10.19
N TYR A 28 -11.41 7.70 9.94
CA TYR A 28 -12.24 8.58 9.11
C TYR A 28 -11.37 9.56 8.33
N ILE A 29 -11.93 10.13 7.27
CA ILE A 29 -11.32 11.21 6.49
C ILE A 29 -12.03 12.52 6.82
N ASP A 30 -11.26 13.58 7.05
CA ASP A 30 -11.77 14.95 7.13
C ASP A 30 -11.39 15.70 5.85
N LEU A 31 -12.39 16.18 5.12
CA LEU A 31 -12.18 16.95 3.88
C LEU A 31 -11.98 18.44 4.15
N GLY A 32 -12.19 18.89 5.40
CA GLY A 32 -12.08 20.28 5.83
C GLY A 32 -13.14 21.22 5.26
N SER A 33 -14.13 20.69 4.52
CA SER A 33 -15.16 21.47 3.84
C SER A 33 -16.34 20.61 3.37
N ASN A 34 -17.57 20.99 3.74
CA ASN A 34 -18.81 20.33 3.30
C ASN A 34 -19.08 20.49 1.80
N VAL A 35 -18.35 21.32 1.07
CA VAL A 35 -18.59 21.52 -0.39
C VAL A 35 -18.58 20.20 -1.17
N TYR A 36 -17.87 19.17 -0.69
CA TYR A 36 -17.86 17.83 -1.27
C TYR A 36 -19.16 17.06 -1.06
N ASP A 37 -19.89 17.32 0.01
CA ASP A 37 -21.23 16.78 0.26
C ASP A 37 -22.34 17.67 -0.34
N ASP A 38 -22.19 18.99 -0.27
CA ASP A 38 -23.14 19.98 -0.82
C ASP A 38 -23.28 19.89 -2.35
N THR A 39 -22.28 19.32 -3.03
CA THR A 39 -22.19 19.33 -4.48
C THR A 39 -22.56 17.98 -5.07
N VAL A 40 -23.36 17.98 -6.14
CA VAL A 40 -23.66 16.78 -6.93
C VAL A 40 -23.19 16.99 -8.36
N ILE A 41 -22.46 16.01 -8.90
CA ILE A 41 -22.12 15.95 -10.32
C ILE A 41 -23.19 15.12 -11.05
N LEU A 42 -23.95 15.77 -11.92
CA LEU A 42 -24.95 15.09 -12.75
C LEU A 42 -24.29 14.30 -13.89
N PRO A 43 -24.98 13.30 -14.50
CA PRO A 43 -24.44 12.51 -15.62
C PRO A 43 -24.01 13.31 -16.86
N ASN A 44 -24.50 14.54 -16.99
CA ASN A 44 -24.10 15.49 -18.05
C ASN A 44 -22.93 16.40 -17.61
N SER A 45 -22.22 16.03 -16.54
CA SER A 45 -21.11 16.78 -15.92
C SER A 45 -21.49 18.17 -15.40
N THR A 46 -22.78 18.46 -15.22
CA THR A 46 -23.21 19.70 -14.58
C THR A 46 -23.04 19.56 -13.07
N GLN A 47 -22.35 20.52 -12.46
CA GLN A 47 -22.24 20.63 -11.01
C GLN A 47 -23.42 21.44 -10.46
N ILE A 48 -24.06 20.93 -9.41
CA ILE A 48 -25.08 21.64 -8.65
C ILE A 48 -24.63 21.66 -7.21
N THR A 49 -24.39 22.85 -6.67
CA THR A 49 -24.10 23.03 -5.23
C THR A 49 -25.39 23.44 -4.54
N GLY A 50 -25.83 22.62 -3.60
CA GLY A 50 -27.04 22.78 -2.80
C GLY A 50 -26.72 23.14 -1.35
N ALA A 51 -27.58 22.68 -0.45
CA ALA A 51 -27.28 22.64 0.97
C ALA A 51 -26.74 21.24 1.31
N ALA A 52 -25.76 21.20 2.20
CA ALA A 52 -25.18 19.99 2.77
C ALA A 52 -26.24 18.97 3.20
N PHE A 53 -25.99 17.68 2.92
CA PHE A 53 -26.84 16.60 3.41
C PHE A 53 -26.69 16.47 4.93
N ASP A 54 -25.50 16.71 5.47
CA ASP A 54 -25.26 16.95 6.89
C ASP A 54 -24.30 18.13 7.18
N ALA A 55 -24.01 18.40 8.46
CA ALA A 55 -23.29 19.60 8.85
C ALA A 55 -21.79 19.38 9.10
N ASP A 56 -21.28 18.17 8.90
CA ASP A 56 -19.87 17.87 9.17
C ASP A 56 -19.06 17.65 7.89
N THR A 57 -17.76 17.46 8.04
CA THR A 57 -16.78 17.39 6.95
C THR A 57 -16.12 16.02 6.89
N THR A 58 -16.67 15.07 7.65
CA THR A 58 -16.00 13.84 8.02
C THR A 58 -16.78 12.65 7.54
N THR A 59 -16.11 11.76 6.82
CA THR A 59 -16.73 10.48 6.45
C THR A 59 -17.13 9.71 7.71
N SER A 60 -18.14 8.85 7.58
CA SER A 60 -18.41 7.82 8.57
C SER A 60 -17.18 6.95 8.85
N ILE A 61 -17.18 6.28 10.01
CA ILE A 61 -16.05 5.46 10.43
C ILE A 61 -15.93 4.23 9.54
N PHE A 62 -14.70 3.95 9.10
CA PHE A 62 -14.33 2.74 8.38
C PHE A 62 -13.05 2.10 8.91
N THR A 63 -12.69 0.92 8.40
CA THR A 63 -11.48 0.17 8.85
C THR A 63 -10.54 -0.24 7.73
N GLU A 64 -10.93 -0.04 6.47
CA GLU A 64 -10.17 -0.46 5.30
C GLU A 64 -10.44 0.41 4.08
N PHE A 65 -9.43 0.56 3.22
CA PHE A 65 -9.61 1.05 1.86
C PHE A 65 -9.72 -0.16 0.93
N GLY A 66 -10.83 -0.28 0.20
CA GLY A 66 -11.06 -1.32 -0.79
C GLY A 66 -10.59 -0.90 -2.18
N PHE A 67 -10.10 -1.88 -2.94
CA PHE A 67 -9.90 -1.75 -4.37
C PHE A 67 -10.34 -3.03 -5.07
N SER A 68 -10.97 -2.87 -6.23
CA SER A 68 -11.27 -3.97 -7.15
C SER A 68 -10.62 -3.72 -8.50
N GLN A 69 -10.13 -4.81 -9.09
CA GLN A 69 -9.53 -4.83 -10.42
C GLN A 69 -8.35 -3.86 -10.61
N LEU A 70 -7.59 -3.58 -9.55
CA LEU A 70 -6.37 -2.76 -9.62
C LEU A 70 -5.41 -3.40 -10.63
N LEU A 71 -5.01 -2.65 -11.66
CA LEU A 71 -4.17 -3.22 -12.71
C LEU A 71 -2.73 -3.34 -12.22
N ALA A 72 -2.28 -4.57 -12.01
CA ALA A 72 -0.91 -4.88 -11.67
C ALA A 72 -0.10 -5.33 -12.88
N THR A 73 1.04 -4.66 -13.11
CA THR A 73 1.95 -4.97 -14.21
C THR A 73 3.32 -5.36 -13.67
N SER A 74 3.64 -6.65 -13.81
CA SER A 74 4.94 -7.18 -13.40
C SER A 74 5.89 -7.24 -14.60
N VAL A 75 7.09 -6.69 -14.43
CA VAL A 75 8.13 -6.59 -15.44
C VAL A 75 9.36 -7.35 -14.95
N TYR A 76 9.62 -8.48 -15.59
CA TYR A 76 10.71 -9.39 -15.26
C TYR A 76 11.95 -9.07 -16.09
N ASP A 77 13.11 -9.05 -15.43
CA ASP A 77 14.40 -8.99 -16.11
C ASP A 77 14.65 -10.30 -16.87
N ALA A 78 14.63 -10.23 -18.20
CA ALA A 78 14.84 -11.38 -19.08
C ALA A 78 16.28 -11.46 -19.63
N THR A 79 17.17 -10.55 -19.22
CA THR A 79 18.54 -10.47 -19.75
C THR A 79 19.39 -11.71 -19.43
N MET A 80 19.05 -12.41 -18.35
CA MET A 80 19.79 -13.57 -17.85
C MET A 80 19.20 -14.92 -18.28
N GLY A 81 18.13 -14.92 -19.10
CA GLY A 81 17.50 -16.13 -19.62
C GLY A 81 16.05 -16.32 -19.17
N PRO A 82 15.55 -17.57 -19.09
CA PRO A 82 14.15 -17.85 -18.78
C PRO A 82 13.69 -17.24 -17.46
N ILE A 83 12.45 -16.77 -17.43
CA ILE A 83 11.83 -16.22 -16.22
C ILE A 83 11.57 -17.35 -15.23
N GLY A 84 12.11 -17.24 -14.02
CA GLY A 84 12.02 -18.29 -13.01
C GLY A 84 12.61 -17.90 -11.68
N LEU A 85 13.03 -18.90 -10.89
CA LEU A 85 13.61 -18.66 -9.57
C LEU A 85 14.85 -17.77 -9.65
N GLY A 86 14.88 -16.72 -8.83
CA GLY A 86 15.98 -15.76 -8.79
C GLY A 86 15.85 -14.63 -9.81
N THR A 87 14.86 -14.67 -10.72
CA THR A 87 14.58 -13.54 -11.61
C THR A 87 14.12 -12.34 -10.80
N THR A 88 14.81 -11.21 -10.99
CA THR A 88 14.41 -9.92 -10.45
C THR A 88 13.30 -9.32 -11.29
N PHE A 89 12.39 -8.61 -10.63
CA PHE A 89 11.29 -7.94 -11.30
C PHE A 89 10.88 -6.69 -10.52
N TYR A 90 10.15 -5.82 -11.20
CA TYR A 90 9.36 -4.78 -10.53
C TYR A 90 7.90 -4.91 -10.92
N ASP A 91 7.03 -4.38 -10.07
CA ASP A 91 5.59 -4.40 -10.24
C ASP A 91 5.07 -2.97 -10.08
N THR A 92 4.24 -2.51 -11.01
CA THR A 92 3.82 -1.10 -11.08
C THR A 92 2.44 -0.97 -11.71
N ASN A 93 1.73 0.09 -11.34
CA ASN A 93 0.55 0.59 -12.06
C ASN A 93 0.78 2.02 -12.60
N LYS A 94 2.02 2.52 -12.53
CA LYS A 94 2.36 3.90 -12.87
C LYS A 94 2.44 4.13 -14.37
N THR A 95 1.62 5.06 -14.88
CA THR A 95 1.52 5.34 -16.33
C THR A 95 2.87 5.65 -17.00
N SER A 96 3.79 6.34 -16.32
CA SER A 96 5.12 6.66 -16.89
C SER A 96 5.93 5.43 -17.25
N ASP A 97 5.82 4.35 -16.46
CA ASP A 97 6.60 3.12 -16.66
C ASP A 97 6.07 2.35 -17.87
N PHE A 98 4.75 2.41 -18.11
CA PHE A 98 4.09 1.79 -19.24
C PHE A 98 4.52 2.47 -20.55
N VAL A 99 4.58 3.80 -20.54
CA VAL A 99 5.10 4.58 -21.67
C VAL A 99 6.56 4.23 -21.94
N ALA A 100 7.39 4.06 -20.90
CA ALA A 100 8.78 3.66 -21.04
C ALA A 100 8.94 2.25 -21.65
N LEU A 101 7.98 1.35 -21.41
CA LEU A 101 7.90 0.01 -22.01
C LEU A 101 7.28 0.00 -23.43
N GLY A 102 6.84 1.15 -23.94
CA GLY A 102 6.15 1.25 -25.24
C GLY A 102 4.67 0.87 -25.22
N ILE A 103 4.06 0.72 -24.04
CA ILE A 103 2.63 0.45 -23.86
C ILE A 103 1.88 1.78 -23.94
N ASN A 104 1.37 2.14 -25.12
CA ASN A 104 0.66 3.41 -25.33
C ASN A 104 -0.42 3.34 -26.44
N PRO A 105 -1.72 3.26 -26.09
CA PRO A 105 -2.27 2.87 -24.78
C PRO A 105 -2.22 1.36 -24.58
N THR A 106 -1.99 0.59 -25.65
CA THR A 106 -1.93 -0.87 -25.64
C THR A 106 -0.81 -1.36 -26.54
N ILE A 107 -0.31 -2.57 -26.28
CA ILE A 107 0.58 -3.31 -27.16
C ILE A 107 0.13 -4.77 -27.20
N SER A 108 0.19 -5.39 -28.36
CA SER A 108 -0.15 -6.80 -28.53
C SER A 108 0.99 -7.55 -29.20
N GLY A 109 1.14 -8.82 -28.84
CA GLY A 109 2.09 -9.72 -29.47
C GLY A 109 1.81 -11.16 -29.11
N THR A 110 2.72 -12.04 -29.51
CA THR A 110 2.71 -13.43 -29.12
C THR A 110 3.51 -13.59 -27.84
N ALA A 111 2.98 -14.34 -26.87
CA ALA A 111 3.63 -14.63 -25.62
C ALA A 111 4.91 -15.46 -25.81
N LEU A 112 5.69 -15.63 -24.73
CA LEU A 112 6.92 -16.42 -24.72
C LEU A 112 6.69 -17.90 -25.09
N ASP A 113 5.47 -18.41 -24.96
CA ASP A 113 5.09 -19.75 -25.43
C ASP A 113 5.00 -19.87 -26.96
N THR A 114 5.17 -18.77 -27.70
CA THR A 114 5.12 -18.66 -29.17
C THR A 114 3.76 -18.93 -29.81
N ILE A 115 2.69 -19.08 -29.02
CA ILE A 115 1.36 -19.48 -29.49
C ILE A 115 0.28 -18.52 -28.99
N THR A 116 0.33 -18.14 -27.72
CA THR A 116 -0.75 -17.39 -27.06
C THR A 116 -0.66 -15.91 -27.39
N PRO A 117 -1.70 -15.27 -27.95
CA PRO A 117 -1.72 -13.83 -28.10
C PRO A 117 -1.93 -13.14 -26.74
N VAL A 118 -1.12 -12.12 -26.45
CA VAL A 118 -1.20 -11.30 -25.24
C VAL A 118 -1.34 -9.84 -25.64
N THR A 119 -2.22 -9.13 -24.93
CA THR A 119 -2.37 -7.68 -25.04
C THR A 119 -2.12 -7.07 -23.68
N LEU A 120 -1.23 -6.08 -23.63
CA LEU A 120 -1.00 -5.25 -22.46
C LEU A 120 -1.61 -3.88 -22.68
N SER A 121 -2.12 -3.24 -21.63
CA SER A 121 -2.76 -1.93 -21.68
C SER A 121 -2.32 -1.03 -20.54
N GLN A 122 -2.40 0.28 -20.71
CA GLN A 122 -2.38 1.22 -19.58
C GLN A 122 -3.61 1.00 -18.67
N PRO A 123 -3.52 1.36 -17.37
CA PRO A 123 -4.66 1.27 -16.48
C PRO A 123 -5.80 2.20 -16.93
N LEU A 124 -7.03 1.70 -16.82
CA LEU A 124 -8.22 2.55 -16.86
C LEU A 124 -8.38 3.29 -15.53
N PRO A 125 -9.15 4.39 -15.45
CA PRO A 125 -9.37 5.12 -14.20
C PRO A 125 -9.76 4.22 -13.03
N GLY A 126 -10.79 3.39 -13.20
CA GLY A 126 -11.23 2.43 -12.18
C GLY A 126 -10.24 1.33 -11.80
N GLN A 127 -9.07 1.24 -12.45
CA GLN A 127 -8.01 0.26 -12.15
C GLN A 127 -6.84 0.87 -11.37
N VAL A 128 -6.95 2.14 -10.97
CA VAL A 128 -6.04 2.80 -10.02
C VAL A 128 -6.79 3.38 -8.82
N ASP A 129 -8.12 3.35 -8.83
CA ASP A 129 -8.96 3.92 -7.79
C ASP A 129 -8.98 3.07 -6.50
N VAL A 130 -9.06 3.74 -5.36
CA VAL A 130 -9.74 3.18 -4.20
C VAL A 130 -11.23 3.29 -4.50
N ASP A 131 -11.93 2.16 -4.56
CA ASP A 131 -13.33 2.13 -5.01
C ASP A 131 -14.33 2.01 -3.87
N ASN A 132 -13.84 1.79 -2.64
CA ASN A 132 -14.69 1.65 -1.47
C ASN A 132 -13.96 2.05 -0.19
N LEU A 133 -14.65 2.81 0.67
CA LEU A 133 -14.18 3.08 2.04
C LEU A 133 -14.76 2.10 3.07
N SER A 134 -15.68 1.17 2.71
CA SER A 134 -16.31 0.19 3.61
C SER A 134 -16.80 0.79 4.96
N PRO A 135 -17.73 1.77 4.97
CA PRO A 135 -18.25 2.36 6.21
C PRO A 135 -18.91 1.32 7.14
N LEU A 136 -18.70 1.45 8.46
CA LEU A 136 -19.20 0.49 9.45
C LEU A 136 -20.65 0.72 9.87
N THR A 137 -21.13 1.96 9.79
CA THR A 137 -22.41 2.37 10.40
C THR A 137 -23.36 3.07 9.47
N ASP A 138 -22.85 3.88 8.54
CA ASP A 138 -23.66 4.63 7.59
C ASP A 138 -22.97 4.62 6.22
N SER A 139 -23.63 4.02 5.22
CA SER A 139 -23.08 3.91 3.87
C SER A 139 -23.23 5.17 3.04
N ASP A 140 -24.10 6.09 3.47
CA ASP A 140 -24.41 7.33 2.73
C ASP A 140 -23.54 8.50 3.22
N ASP A 141 -23.01 8.40 4.44
CA ASP A 141 -22.06 9.33 5.04
C ASP A 141 -20.62 9.02 4.59
N VAL A 142 -20.35 9.27 3.31
CA VAL A 142 -19.01 9.17 2.69
C VAL A 142 -18.56 10.50 2.10
N GLU A 143 -19.23 11.59 2.46
CA GLU A 143 -18.85 12.96 2.05
C GLU A 143 -18.71 13.14 0.53
N GLY A 144 -19.54 12.44 -0.25
CA GLY A 144 -19.49 12.48 -1.71
C GLY A 144 -18.35 11.67 -2.36
N PHE A 145 -17.73 10.73 -1.65
CA PHE A 145 -16.73 9.81 -2.22
C PHE A 145 -17.23 9.11 -3.49
N GLY A 146 -16.42 9.11 -4.54
CA GLY A 146 -16.75 8.57 -5.86
C GLY A 146 -17.66 9.47 -6.71
N ASN A 147 -18.13 10.59 -6.18
CA ASN A 147 -18.97 11.57 -6.89
C ASN A 147 -18.28 12.94 -7.00
N THR A 148 -17.82 13.50 -5.88
CA THR A 148 -17.21 14.85 -5.83
C THR A 148 -15.72 14.84 -5.54
N TRP A 149 -15.21 13.71 -5.05
CA TRP A 149 -13.78 13.44 -4.88
C TRP A 149 -13.54 11.93 -4.94
N GLN A 150 -12.29 11.55 -5.13
CA GLN A 150 -11.84 10.16 -5.15
C GLN A 150 -10.42 10.03 -4.62
N LEU A 151 -10.00 8.80 -4.38
CA LEU A 151 -8.62 8.46 -4.06
C LEU A 151 -8.06 7.56 -5.17
N THR A 152 -6.88 7.90 -5.66
CA THR A 152 -6.14 7.07 -6.63
C THR A 152 -4.87 6.55 -6.00
N THR A 153 -4.41 5.40 -6.48
CA THR A 153 -3.24 4.69 -5.96
C THR A 153 -2.18 4.55 -7.03
N GLU A 154 -0.93 4.84 -6.67
CA GLU A 154 0.24 4.52 -7.48
C GLU A 154 1.23 3.70 -6.67
N TYR A 155 1.85 2.70 -7.29
CA TYR A 155 2.84 1.88 -6.61
C TYR A 155 3.99 1.48 -7.53
N PHE A 156 5.14 1.21 -6.91
CA PHE A 156 6.29 0.61 -7.55
C PHE A 156 6.98 -0.31 -6.56
N LEU A 157 6.93 -1.62 -6.80
CA LEU A 157 7.47 -2.63 -5.89
C LEU A 157 8.58 -3.41 -6.59
N ASN A 158 9.74 -3.54 -5.95
CA ASN A 158 10.83 -4.39 -6.43
C ASN A 158 10.80 -5.74 -5.71
N GLY A 159 11.10 -6.79 -6.45
CA GLY A 159 11.14 -8.12 -5.89
C GLY A 159 12.01 -9.11 -6.67
N VAL A 160 12.01 -10.33 -6.15
CA VAL A 160 12.64 -11.50 -6.75
C VAL A 160 11.66 -12.67 -6.72
N ILE A 161 11.68 -13.49 -7.76
CA ILE A 161 10.89 -14.72 -7.78
C ILE A 161 11.55 -15.77 -6.86
N SER A 162 10.83 -16.14 -5.81
CA SER A 162 11.23 -17.18 -4.87
C SER A 162 10.54 -18.52 -5.17
N ALA A 163 10.92 -19.58 -4.45
CA ALA A 163 10.30 -20.89 -4.58
C ALA A 163 8.79 -20.89 -4.28
N SER A 164 8.33 -19.94 -3.46
CA SER A 164 6.92 -19.80 -3.06
C SER A 164 6.14 -18.80 -3.93
N GLY A 165 6.80 -18.11 -4.87
CA GLY A 165 6.22 -17.00 -5.63
C GLY A 165 6.99 -15.69 -5.44
N PRO A 166 6.40 -14.54 -5.81
CA PRO A 166 7.05 -13.24 -5.70
C PRO A 166 7.39 -12.91 -4.24
N MET A 167 8.61 -12.42 -4.03
CA MET A 167 9.06 -11.85 -2.77
C MET A 167 9.46 -10.41 -3.03
N TYR A 168 8.65 -9.47 -2.52
CA TYR A 168 8.91 -8.04 -2.62
C TYR A 168 9.77 -7.59 -1.44
N THR A 169 10.80 -6.80 -1.73
CA THR A 169 11.84 -6.41 -0.76
C THR A 169 11.95 -4.91 -0.55
N SER A 170 11.46 -4.12 -1.51
CA SER A 170 11.41 -2.66 -1.40
C SER A 170 10.37 -2.10 -2.36
N GLY A 171 10.02 -0.83 -2.19
CA GLY A 171 9.07 -0.16 -3.06
C GLY A 171 8.38 0.99 -2.36
N SER A 172 7.53 1.67 -3.12
CA SER A 172 6.69 2.76 -2.66
C SER A 172 5.23 2.51 -3.03
N PHE A 173 4.35 3.05 -2.20
CA PHE A 173 2.92 3.09 -2.42
C PHE A 173 2.43 4.49 -2.06
N THR A 174 1.60 5.08 -2.92
CA THR A 174 1.11 6.45 -2.78
C THR A 174 -0.39 6.46 -2.97
N ILE A 175 -1.11 7.14 -2.09
CA ILE A 175 -2.52 7.48 -2.24
C ILE A 175 -2.62 8.97 -2.53
N THR A 176 -3.31 9.33 -3.61
CA THR A 176 -3.54 10.70 -4.03
C THR A 176 -5.02 11.04 -3.88
N PHE A 177 -5.30 12.17 -3.26
CA PHE A 177 -6.63 12.78 -3.26
C PHE A 177 -6.85 13.54 -4.56
N GLU A 178 -8.00 13.32 -5.19
CA GLU A 178 -8.44 14.04 -6.38
C GLU A 178 -9.83 14.62 -6.17
N SER A 179 -9.94 15.94 -6.27
CA SER A 179 -11.24 16.61 -6.35
C SER A 179 -11.81 16.47 -7.76
N LEU A 180 -13.09 16.10 -7.85
CA LEU A 180 -13.86 16.04 -9.10
C LEU A 180 -14.67 17.33 -9.34
N ILE A 181 -14.74 18.20 -8.32
CA ILE A 181 -15.47 19.47 -8.36
C ILE A 181 -14.54 20.69 -8.46
N SER A 182 -13.24 20.51 -8.25
CA SER A 182 -12.22 21.56 -8.35
C SER A 182 -10.88 20.98 -8.84
N ALA A 183 -9.95 21.82 -9.29
CA ALA A 183 -8.62 21.36 -9.72
C ALA A 183 -7.66 21.05 -8.54
N SER A 184 -8.22 20.65 -7.39
CA SER A 184 -7.45 20.36 -6.18
C SER A 184 -7.02 18.89 -6.16
N THR A 185 -5.72 18.66 -6.14
CA THR A 185 -5.12 17.33 -6.05
C THR A 185 -3.92 17.40 -5.12
N PHE A 186 -3.79 16.44 -4.22
CA PHE A 186 -2.64 16.34 -3.32
C PHE A 186 -2.34 14.90 -2.93
N VAL A 187 -1.10 14.63 -2.53
CA VAL A 187 -0.71 13.33 -2.02
C VAL A 187 -1.25 13.19 -0.60
N ALA A 188 -2.19 12.26 -0.40
CA ALA A 188 -2.83 12.00 0.88
C ALA A 188 -1.94 11.15 1.79
N LEU A 189 -1.30 10.11 1.23
CA LEU A 189 -0.41 9.20 1.95
C LEU A 189 0.73 8.73 1.05
N GLU A 190 1.92 8.59 1.64
CA GLU A 190 3.03 7.84 1.04
C GLU A 190 3.51 6.78 2.02
N ALA A 191 3.83 5.60 1.50
CA ALA A 191 4.33 4.50 2.29
C ALA A 191 5.48 3.78 1.58
N SER A 192 6.42 3.25 2.36
CA SER A 192 7.55 2.46 1.90
C SER A 192 7.39 1.00 2.29
N LEU A 193 7.62 0.09 1.34
CA LEU A 193 7.51 -1.34 1.59
C LEU A 193 8.61 -1.80 2.56
N THR A 194 8.21 -2.46 3.64
CA THR A 194 9.11 -3.04 4.64
C THR A 194 9.24 -4.55 4.53
N GLY A 195 8.26 -5.21 3.89
CA GLY A 195 8.35 -6.63 3.61
C GLY A 195 7.12 -7.19 2.92
N SER A 196 7.20 -8.48 2.59
CA SER A 196 6.11 -9.24 1.99
C SER A 196 6.07 -10.66 2.55
N ASN A 197 4.90 -11.28 2.51
CA ASN A 197 4.72 -12.68 2.85
C ASN A 197 3.73 -13.33 1.88
N ILE A 198 4.10 -14.48 1.33
CA ILE A 198 3.25 -15.21 0.38
C ILE A 198 2.98 -16.64 0.86
N ALA A 199 1.69 -17.02 0.86
CA ALA A 199 1.23 -18.35 1.22
C ALA A 199 0.21 -18.84 0.19
N GLY A 200 0.68 -19.64 -0.77
CA GLY A 200 -0.14 -20.02 -1.92
C GLY A 200 -0.43 -18.79 -2.80
N PRO A 201 -1.69 -18.50 -3.15
CA PRO A 201 -2.03 -17.30 -3.89
C PRO A 201 -2.15 -16.04 -3.02
N ASN A 202 -2.17 -16.15 -1.69
CA ASN A 202 -2.37 -15.02 -0.79
C ASN A 202 -1.05 -14.29 -0.58
N LEU A 203 -1.04 -12.98 -0.82
CA LEU A 203 0.11 -12.10 -0.70
C LEU A 203 -0.23 -10.98 0.30
N ASP A 204 0.56 -10.94 1.36
CA ASP A 204 0.61 -9.81 2.28
C ASP A 204 1.77 -8.89 1.92
N LEU A 205 1.51 -7.59 1.80
CA LEU A 205 2.52 -6.55 1.69
C LEU A 205 2.44 -5.63 2.91
N PHE A 206 3.59 -5.36 3.51
CA PHE A 206 3.72 -4.53 4.70
C PHE A 206 4.44 -3.24 4.35
N PHE A 207 3.85 -2.12 4.74
CA PHE A 207 4.39 -0.79 4.50
C PHE A 207 4.47 0.01 5.79
N GLU A 208 5.46 0.88 5.87
CA GLU A 208 5.51 1.98 6.84
C GLU A 208 5.07 3.26 6.13
N ILE A 209 4.12 4.00 6.70
CA ILE A 209 3.73 5.31 6.19
C ILE A 209 4.89 6.27 6.44
N THR A 210 5.35 6.93 5.38
CA THR A 210 6.47 7.87 5.41
C THR A 210 6.03 9.32 5.32
N SER A 211 4.83 9.58 4.81
CA SER A 211 4.24 10.92 4.68
C SER A 211 2.72 10.82 4.70
N ALA A 212 2.06 11.86 5.21
CA ALA A 212 0.61 12.01 5.21
C ALA A 212 0.25 13.48 5.01
N ALA A 213 -0.93 13.75 4.44
CA ALA A 213 -1.50 15.08 4.42
C ALA A 213 -2.00 15.47 5.82
N ASP A 214 -1.68 16.69 6.23
CA ASP A 214 -2.12 17.27 7.50
C ASP A 214 -3.65 17.45 7.53
N ASN A 215 -4.27 17.09 8.65
CA ASN A 215 -5.72 17.11 8.89
C ASN A 215 -6.55 16.34 7.87
N PHE A 216 -6.03 15.25 7.30
CA PHE A 216 -6.76 14.46 6.29
C PHE A 216 -7.24 13.11 6.84
N LEU A 217 -6.32 12.23 7.26
CA LEU A 217 -6.65 10.89 7.73
C LEU A 217 -6.49 10.79 9.24
N TYR A 218 -7.58 10.45 9.92
CA TYR A 218 -7.61 10.24 11.35
C TYR A 218 -7.77 8.77 11.68
N VAL A 219 -6.94 8.28 12.59
CA VAL A 219 -6.94 6.88 13.02
C VAL A 219 -7.13 6.78 14.52
N LYS A 220 -7.92 5.81 14.95
CA LYS A 220 -8.14 5.56 16.37
C LYS A 220 -6.90 4.90 16.97
N ALA A 221 -6.19 5.62 17.82
CA ALA A 221 -5.02 5.08 18.50
C ALA A 221 -5.43 4.40 19.83
N PRO A 222 -4.85 3.23 20.18
CA PRO A 222 -5.22 2.51 21.40
C PRO A 222 -5.04 3.35 22.67
N GLY A 223 -6.12 3.54 23.43
CA GLY A 223 -6.11 4.31 24.68
C GLY A 223 -6.14 5.84 24.49
N SER A 224 -6.22 6.31 23.26
CA SER A 224 -6.50 7.70 22.90
C SER A 224 -7.76 7.79 22.03
N GLY A 225 -8.17 9.01 21.68
CA GLY A 225 -9.16 9.22 20.63
C GLY A 225 -8.58 8.99 19.24
N PHE A 226 -9.27 9.52 18.25
CA PHE A 226 -8.73 9.67 16.90
C PHE A 226 -7.55 10.64 16.89
N VAL A 227 -6.52 10.29 16.14
CA VAL A 227 -5.28 11.06 15.99
C VAL A 227 -4.99 11.18 14.50
N ASP A 228 -4.61 12.38 14.07
CA ASP A 228 -4.17 12.61 12.69
C ASP A 228 -2.87 11.84 12.42
N VAL A 229 -2.83 11.13 11.29
CA VAL A 229 -1.65 10.39 10.84
C VAL A 229 -0.46 11.31 10.63
N PHE A 230 -0.67 12.55 10.15
CA PHE A 230 0.41 13.52 10.00
C PHE A 230 1.06 13.88 11.34
N ASP A 231 0.26 14.24 12.34
CA ASP A 231 0.74 14.53 13.70
C ASP A 231 1.45 13.33 14.34
N MET A 232 0.94 12.12 14.11
CA MET A 232 1.56 10.90 14.58
C MET A 232 2.97 10.72 13.99
N LEU A 233 3.15 10.93 12.69
CA LEU A 233 4.47 10.91 12.05
C LEU A 233 5.39 12.00 12.61
N ALA A 234 4.87 13.23 12.76
CA ALA A 234 5.62 14.36 13.31
C ALA A 234 6.08 14.13 14.76
N SER A 235 5.31 13.36 15.53
CA SER A 235 5.66 12.95 16.90
C SER A 235 6.64 11.76 16.98
N GLY A 236 7.06 11.21 15.83
CA GLY A 236 7.97 10.06 15.74
C GLY A 236 7.29 8.69 15.80
N GLY A 237 5.96 8.64 15.59
CA GLY A 237 5.22 7.40 15.41
C GLY A 237 5.52 6.74 14.05
N THR A 238 5.24 5.44 13.95
CA THR A 238 5.45 4.64 12.75
C THR A 238 4.15 3.89 12.37
N PRO A 239 3.12 4.61 11.89
CA PRO A 239 1.91 3.96 11.42
C PRO A 239 2.23 3.09 10.20
N THR A 240 1.59 1.93 10.12
CA THR A 240 1.87 0.90 9.10
C THR A 240 0.63 0.62 8.28
N ILE A 241 0.80 0.26 7.00
CA ILE A 241 -0.27 -0.24 6.15
C ILE A 241 0.00 -1.72 5.87
N ARG A 242 -1.04 -2.54 5.94
CA ARG A 242 -1.02 -3.90 5.39
C ARG A 242 -1.96 -3.96 4.20
N LEU A 243 -1.44 -4.47 3.10
CA LEU A 243 -2.21 -4.82 1.91
C LEU A 243 -2.36 -6.34 1.89
N ASP A 244 -3.60 -6.82 1.90
CA ASP A 244 -3.94 -8.23 1.71
C ASP A 244 -4.52 -8.38 0.30
N THR A 245 -3.85 -9.16 -0.55
CA THR A 245 -4.27 -9.38 -1.94
C THR A 245 -3.92 -10.79 -2.41
N ASN A 246 -4.29 -11.10 -3.65
CA ASN A 246 -4.07 -12.39 -4.27
C ASN A 246 -3.25 -12.25 -5.55
N VAL A 247 -2.25 -13.11 -5.73
CA VAL A 247 -1.50 -13.23 -6.98
C VAL A 247 -1.75 -14.60 -7.59
N ASN A 248 -2.34 -14.63 -8.79
CA ASN A 248 -2.71 -15.87 -9.45
C ASN A 248 -2.35 -15.89 -10.96
N PRO A 249 -1.48 -16.80 -11.43
CA PRO A 249 -0.66 -17.72 -10.64
C PRO A 249 0.50 -16.96 -9.95
N PRO A 250 0.94 -17.41 -8.74
CA PRO A 250 2.09 -16.81 -8.05
C PRO A 250 3.34 -16.80 -8.94
N LEU A 251 3.62 -17.91 -9.62
CA LEU A 251 4.73 -18.02 -10.56
C LEU A 251 4.27 -17.69 -11.98
N PRO A 252 4.96 -16.79 -12.69
CA PRO A 252 4.62 -16.46 -14.07
C PRO A 252 4.74 -17.68 -14.96
N GLN A 253 3.86 -17.75 -15.97
CA GLN A 253 3.86 -18.80 -16.98
C GLN A 253 4.11 -18.17 -18.35
N ASP A 254 4.80 -18.88 -19.23
CA ASP A 254 5.24 -18.36 -20.54
C ASP A 254 4.06 -17.86 -21.41
N TYR A 255 2.87 -18.45 -21.27
CA TYR A 255 1.67 -18.04 -22.02
C TYR A 255 1.09 -16.68 -21.58
N GLN A 256 1.56 -16.11 -20.47
CA GLN A 256 1.11 -14.81 -19.94
C GLN A 256 2.12 -13.69 -20.19
N LEU A 257 3.33 -14.02 -20.62
CA LEU A 257 4.46 -13.11 -20.69
C LEU A 257 4.65 -12.60 -22.12
N LEU A 258 4.60 -11.29 -22.31
CA LEU A 258 4.97 -10.64 -23.56
C LEU A 258 6.40 -10.10 -23.45
N ALA A 259 7.27 -10.47 -24.40
CA ALA A 259 8.62 -9.94 -24.49
C ALA A 259 8.60 -8.49 -25.00
N LEU A 260 9.25 -7.59 -24.26
CA LEU A 260 9.46 -6.19 -24.61
C LEU A 260 10.93 -5.81 -24.36
N THR A 261 11.29 -4.57 -24.66
CA THR A 261 12.62 -4.01 -24.36
C THR A 261 12.43 -2.71 -23.59
N ASP A 262 13.12 -2.57 -22.46
CA ASP A 262 13.18 -1.34 -21.67
C ASP A 262 14.54 -0.63 -21.89
N ALA A 263 14.83 0.40 -21.09
CA ALA A 263 16.12 1.11 -21.17
C ALA A 263 17.32 0.25 -20.69
N ASN A 264 17.07 -0.84 -19.96
CA ASN A 264 18.08 -1.69 -19.31
C ASN A 264 18.29 -3.02 -20.05
N GLY A 265 17.39 -3.44 -20.93
CA GLY A 265 17.53 -4.63 -21.76
C GLY A 265 16.20 -5.31 -22.10
N ASP A 266 16.28 -6.60 -22.35
CA ASP A 266 15.11 -7.43 -22.64
C ASP A 266 14.33 -7.70 -21.35
N VAL A 267 13.01 -7.50 -21.43
CA VAL A 267 12.09 -7.72 -20.32
C VAL A 267 10.93 -8.60 -20.76
N ALA A 268 10.33 -9.29 -19.80
CA ALA A 268 9.07 -10.01 -20.01
C ALA A 268 8.00 -9.38 -19.12
N VAL A 269 6.85 -9.05 -19.70
CA VAL A 269 5.78 -8.32 -18.99
C VAL A 269 4.52 -9.15 -18.93
N ARG A 270 3.89 -9.18 -17.76
CA ARG A 270 2.52 -9.71 -17.58
C ARG A 270 1.65 -8.70 -16.87
N GLN A 271 0.35 -8.82 -17.09
CA GLN A 271 -0.67 -8.06 -16.39
C GLN A 271 -1.65 -8.99 -15.67
N THR A 272 -2.08 -8.52 -14.52
CA THR A 272 -3.05 -9.19 -13.64
C THR A 272 -3.88 -8.10 -12.95
N THR A 273 -5.05 -8.48 -12.45
CA THR A 273 -5.86 -7.62 -11.60
C THR A 273 -5.68 -8.04 -10.16
N LEU A 274 -5.50 -7.07 -9.27
CA LEU A 274 -5.48 -7.27 -7.84
C LEU A 274 -6.82 -6.81 -7.26
N ASP A 275 -7.40 -7.65 -6.41
CA ASP A 275 -8.49 -7.29 -5.53
C ASP A 275 -7.95 -7.36 -4.10
N GLY A 276 -8.38 -6.46 -3.23
CA GLY A 276 -7.91 -6.49 -1.85
C GLY A 276 -8.27 -5.26 -1.04
N THR A 277 -7.66 -5.18 0.13
CA THR A 277 -7.91 -4.11 1.10
C THR A 277 -6.61 -3.60 1.71
N PHE A 278 -6.56 -2.30 1.97
CA PHE A 278 -5.52 -1.67 2.79
C PHE A 278 -6.05 -1.41 4.19
N VAL A 279 -5.30 -1.84 5.19
CA VAL A 279 -5.60 -1.60 6.59
C VAL A 279 -4.47 -0.79 7.22
N VAL A 280 -4.81 0.32 7.87
CA VAL A 280 -3.85 1.10 8.66
C VAL A 280 -3.80 0.56 10.08
N ASN A 281 -2.58 0.49 10.62
CA ASN A 281 -2.33 0.09 11.99
C ASN A 281 -1.42 1.10 12.70
N VAL A 282 -1.76 1.37 13.96
CA VAL A 282 -0.99 2.23 14.85
C VAL A 282 -0.38 1.38 15.96
N PRO A 283 0.97 1.29 16.04
CA PRO A 283 1.61 0.60 17.15
C PRO A 283 1.16 1.18 18.50
N GLU A 284 0.90 0.31 19.49
CA GLU A 284 0.62 0.78 20.85
C GLU A 284 1.78 1.66 21.35
N PRO A 285 1.50 2.78 22.05
CA PRO A 285 2.56 3.60 22.60
C PRO A 285 3.42 2.76 23.56
N SER A 286 4.73 2.78 23.33
CA SER A 286 5.78 2.05 24.07
C SER A 286 5.82 2.32 25.59
N SER A 287 4.95 3.21 26.08
CA SER A 287 4.62 3.49 27.47
C SER A 287 4.43 2.23 28.33
N ILE A 288 3.81 1.17 27.80
CA ILE A 288 3.58 -0.07 28.55
C ILE A 288 4.89 -0.87 28.74
N ALA A 289 5.79 -0.87 27.75
CA ALA A 289 7.10 -1.49 27.87
C ALA A 289 8.01 -0.73 28.85
N ILE A 290 7.90 0.60 28.91
CA ILE A 290 8.63 1.45 29.86
C ILE A 290 8.09 1.29 31.30
N PHE A 291 6.76 1.20 31.48
CA PHE A 291 6.19 0.90 32.79
C PHE A 291 6.53 -0.52 33.27
N GLY A 292 6.53 -1.50 32.36
CA GLY A 292 6.94 -2.88 32.65
C GLY A 292 8.42 -2.99 33.03
N ALA A 293 9.31 -2.36 32.26
CA ALA A 293 10.75 -2.31 32.54
C ALA A 293 11.07 -1.49 33.80
N GLY A 294 10.35 -0.38 34.03
CA GLY A 294 10.48 0.46 35.22
C GLY A 294 10.08 -0.28 36.50
N LEU A 295 9.01 -1.08 36.46
CA LEU A 295 8.59 -1.90 37.60
C LEU A 295 9.54 -3.09 37.83
N LEU A 296 10.09 -3.68 36.76
CA LEU A 296 11.09 -4.75 36.84
C LEU A 296 12.44 -4.25 37.39
N ALA A 297 12.84 -3.03 37.02
CA ALA A 297 14.02 -2.35 37.57
C ALA A 297 13.82 -2.00 39.06
N LEU A 298 12.63 -1.53 39.46
CA LEU A 298 12.28 -1.30 40.87
C LEU A 298 12.22 -2.62 41.68
N ALA A 299 11.72 -3.70 41.10
CA ALA A 299 11.70 -5.03 41.71
C ALA A 299 13.11 -5.64 41.83
N GLY A 300 14.00 -5.37 40.85
CA GLY A 300 15.40 -5.76 40.87
C GLY A 300 16.24 -4.99 41.90
N LEU A 301 15.94 -3.70 42.11
CA LEU A 301 16.58 -2.87 43.14
C LEU A 301 16.14 -3.28 44.55
N ARG A 302 14.90 -3.74 44.74
CA ARG A 302 14.41 -4.26 46.04
C ARG A 302 15.05 -5.58 46.48
N ARG A 303 15.70 -6.36 45.59
CA ARG A 303 16.41 -7.60 45.97
C ARG A 303 17.88 -7.41 46.34
N LYS A 304 18.47 -6.24 46.08
CA LYS A 304 19.86 -5.92 46.50
C LYS A 304 19.94 -5.17 47.84
N ALA A 305 18.80 -4.79 48.43
CA ALA A 305 18.72 -4.23 49.77
C ALA A 305 18.35 -5.33 50.78
N LYS A 306 19.23 -6.30 50.97
CA LYS A 306 19.33 -7.16 52.16
C LYS A 306 20.75 -7.70 52.27
#